data_AF-A0A973P9V4-F1
#
_entry.id   AF-A0A973P9V4-F1
#
_cell.length_a   1.000
_cell.length_b   1.000
_cell.length_c   1.000
_cell.angle_alpha   90.00
_cell.angle_beta   90.00
_cell.angle_gamma   90.00
#
_symmetry.space_group_name_H-M   'P 1'
#
loop_
_entity.id
_entity.type
_entity.pdbx_description
1 polymer ?
#
loop_
_entity_poly.entity_id
_entity_poly.type
_entity_poly.pdbx_seq_one_letter_code
_entity_poly.pdbx_strand_id
1 'polypeptide(L)'
;MFVGREQELAALRSAGDRTPASVLLVGEAGIGKSSLVNAFVAGTDALVAAGGADPGAMPYAPFVPVLRRLVREYGAALVPGGGSR
;
A
#
# COMPACT_ATOMS: atom_id res chain seq x y z
N MET A 1 16.92 -9.74 -1.78
CA MET A 1 17.89 -8.64 -1.69
C MET A 1 17.46 -7.57 -2.69
N PHE A 2 17.19 -6.36 -2.23
CA PHE A 2 16.90 -5.22 -3.11
C PHE A 2 18.21 -4.45 -3.30
N VAL A 3 18.64 -4.23 -4.54
CA VAL A 3 19.94 -3.62 -4.87
C VAL A 3 19.71 -2.49 -5.86
N GLY A 4 20.30 -1.33 -5.60
CA GLY A 4 20.07 -0.12 -6.38
C GLY A 4 18.71 0.54 -6.07
N ARG A 5 18.43 1.64 -6.77
CA ARG A 5 17.16 2.42 -6.68
C ARG A 5 16.98 3.14 -5.34
N GLU A 6 18.09 3.52 -4.72
CA GLU A 6 18.13 4.27 -3.46
C GLU A 6 17.46 5.64 -3.62
N GLN A 7 17.61 6.26 -4.79
CA GLN A 7 17.01 7.56 -5.10
C GLN A 7 15.48 7.46 -5.18
N GLU A 8 14.94 6.46 -5.88
CA GLU A 8 13.49 6.26 -5.96
C GLU A 8 12.90 5.86 -4.61
N LEU A 9 13.60 5.05 -3.83
CA LEU A 9 13.17 4.70 -2.49
C LEU A 9 13.16 5.93 -1.57
N ALA A 10 14.16 6.81 -1.67
CA ALA A 10 14.17 8.10 -0.95
C ALA A 10 13.02 9.02 -1.40
N ALA A 11 12.69 9.04 -2.70
CA ALA A 11 11.56 9.81 -3.22
C ALA A 11 10.22 9.30 -2.67
N LEU A 12 10.03 7.98 -2.57
CA LEU A 12 8.83 7.39 -1.94
C LEU A 12 8.71 7.76 -0.47
N ARG A 13 9.80 7.71 0.30
CA ARG A 13 9.82 8.16 1.70
C ARG A 13 9.46 9.63 1.84
N SER A 14 10.11 10.49 1.07
CA SER A 14 9.82 11.93 1.07
C SER A 14 8.37 12.25 0.68
N ALA A 15 7.76 11.47 -0.20
CA ALA A 15 6.34 11.61 -0.51
C ALA A 15 5.44 11.20 0.67
N GLY A 16 5.78 10.12 1.38
CA GLY A 16 5.09 9.69 2.60
C GLY A 16 5.08 10.76 3.70
N ASP A 17 6.18 11.49 3.85
CA ASP A 17 6.30 12.59 4.82
C ASP A 17 5.36 13.77 4.52
N ARG A 18 4.84 13.89 3.28
CA ARG A 18 3.95 14.98 2.84
C ARG A 18 2.47 14.58 2.78
N THR A 19 2.03 13.69 3.68
CA THR A 19 0.66 13.14 3.68
C THR A 19 -0.43 14.24 3.76
N PRO A 20 -1.49 14.20 2.90
CA PRO A 20 -1.79 13.17 1.91
C PRO A 20 -0.94 13.31 0.63
N ALA A 21 -0.41 12.18 0.14
CA ALA A 21 0.35 12.11 -1.09
C ALA A 21 -0.11 10.94 -1.97
N SER A 22 0.06 11.08 -3.28
CA SER A 22 -0.16 10.01 -4.26
C SER A 22 1.07 9.92 -5.15
N VAL A 23 1.53 8.70 -5.41
CA VAL A 23 2.71 8.45 -6.24
C VAL A 23 2.35 7.46 -7.33
N LEU A 24 2.71 7.78 -8.58
CA LEU A 24 2.59 6.88 -9.73
C LEU A 24 3.97 6.33 -10.08
N LEU A 25 4.12 5.00 -10.04
CA LEU A 25 5.35 4.32 -10.45
C LEU A 25 5.22 3.85 -11.90
N VAL A 26 5.96 4.49 -12.80
CA VAL A 26 6.04 4.13 -14.21
C VAL A 26 7.37 3.43 -14.49
N GLY A 27 7.37 2.47 -15.40
CA GLY A 27 8.57 1.79 -15.84
C GLY A 27 8.26 0.50 -16.60
N GLU A 28 9.27 -0.07 -17.23
CA GLU A 28 9.14 -1.28 -18.03
C GLU A 28 8.64 -2.48 -17.21
N ALA A 29 8.02 -3.44 -17.90
CA ALA A 29 7.67 -4.72 -17.28
C ALA A 29 8.93 -5.41 -16.74
N GLY A 30 8.86 -5.98 -15.55
CA GLY A 30 10.01 -6.66 -14.94
C GLY A 30 11.09 -5.76 -14.33
N ILE A 31 11.04 -4.43 -14.50
CA ILE A 31 12.08 -3.49 -14.00
C ILE A 31 12.18 -3.36 -12.47
N GLY A 32 11.34 -4.09 -11.72
CA GLY A 32 11.37 -4.13 -10.25
C GLY A 32 10.44 -3.14 -9.53
N LYS A 33 9.40 -2.61 -10.18
CA LYS A 33 8.42 -1.70 -9.53
C LYS A 33 7.82 -2.30 -8.25
N SER A 34 7.35 -3.55 -8.29
CA SER A 34 6.80 -4.22 -7.10
C SER A 34 7.85 -4.45 -6.02
N SER A 35 9.09 -4.76 -6.40
CA SER A 35 10.21 -4.90 -5.45
C SER A 35 10.52 -3.57 -4.75
N LEU A 36 10.46 -2.45 -5.46
CA LEU A 36 10.64 -1.11 -4.89
C LEU A 36 9.51 -0.76 -3.90
N VAL A 37 8.26 -1.02 -4.25
CA VAL A 37 7.12 -0.81 -3.33
C VAL A 37 7.26 -1.67 -2.07
N ASN A 38 7.63 -2.94 -2.23
CA ASN A 38 7.85 -3.84 -1.09
C ASN A 38 9.00 -3.38 -0.20
N ALA A 39 10.09 -2.86 -0.77
CA ALA A 39 11.21 -2.30 -0.01
C ALA A 39 10.81 -1.03 0.77
N PHE A 40 9.98 -0.16 0.17
CA PHE A 40 9.41 0.99 0.86
C PHE A 40 8.50 0.57 2.02
N VAL A 41 7.57 -0.35 1.77
CA VAL A 41 6.64 -0.88 2.77
C VAL A 41 7.36 -1.59 3.92
N ALA A 42 8.43 -2.35 3.64
CA ALA A 42 9.19 -3.03 4.69
C ALA A 42 9.92 -2.05 5.64
N GLY A 43 10.16 -0.81 5.20
CA GLY A 43 10.86 0.22 5.98
C GLY A 43 9.95 1.30 6.57
N THR A 44 8.63 1.18 6.45
CA THR A 44 7.69 2.15 7.03
C THR A 44 7.09 1.62 8.34
N ASP A 45 6.93 2.51 9.32
CA ASP A 45 6.17 2.24 10.54
C ASP A 45 4.74 2.76 10.40
N ALA A 46 4.03 2.23 9.42
CA ALA A 46 2.67 2.61 9.10
C ALA A 46 1.81 1.38 8.82
N LEU A 47 0.50 1.50 9.03
CA LEU A 47 -0.43 0.49 8.57
C LEU A 47 -0.43 0.44 7.04
N VAL A 48 0.06 -0.66 6.49
CA VAL A 48 0.02 -0.91 5.04
C VAL A 48 -1.11 -1.86 4.70
N ALA A 49 -1.95 -1.43 3.76
CA ALA A 49 -2.99 -2.24 3.14
C ALA A 49 -2.83 -2.20 1.62
N ALA A 50 -2.65 -3.35 0.99
CA ALA A 50 -2.41 -3.48 -0.44
C ALA A 50 -3.63 -4.06 -1.15
N GLY A 51 -3.95 -3.51 -2.31
CA GLY A 51 -5.00 -3.98 -3.22
C GLY A 51 -4.44 -4.33 -4.59
N GLY A 52 -5.34 -4.64 -5.51
CA GLY A 52 -5.00 -4.89 -6.91
C GLY A 52 -5.58 -3.85 -7.86
N ALA A 53 -5.17 -3.94 -9.12
CA ALA A 53 -5.88 -3.35 -10.25
C ALA A 53 -5.93 -4.45 -11.32
N ASP A 54 -7.10 -5.05 -11.50
CA ASP A 54 -7.34 -6.07 -12.50
C ASP A 54 -8.59 -5.68 -13.29
N PRO A 55 -8.44 -5.33 -14.59
CA PRO A 55 -9.57 -4.95 -15.45
C PRO A 55 -10.63 -6.04 -15.63
N GLY A 56 -10.30 -7.31 -15.38
CA GLY A 56 -11.24 -8.44 -15.49
C GLY A 56 -11.92 -8.82 -14.18
N ALA A 57 -11.55 -8.20 -13.07
CA ALA A 57 -12.07 -8.57 -11.76
C ALA A 57 -13.52 -8.06 -11.55
N MET A 58 -14.26 -8.78 -10.70
CA MET A 58 -15.58 -8.32 -10.24
C MET A 58 -15.47 -6.93 -9.58
N PRO A 59 -16.52 -6.09 -9.66
CA PRO A 59 -16.55 -4.81 -8.98
C PRO A 59 -16.11 -4.93 -7.52
N TYR A 60 -15.24 -4.02 -7.10
CA TYR A 60 -14.65 -3.94 -5.77
C TYR A 60 -13.76 -5.13 -5.33
N ALA A 61 -13.65 -6.21 -6.09
CA ALA A 61 -12.79 -7.34 -5.74
C ALA A 61 -11.33 -6.93 -5.47
N PRO A 62 -10.71 -6.00 -6.23
CA PRO A 62 -9.33 -5.58 -5.95
C PRO A 62 -9.15 -4.83 -4.61
N PHE A 63 -10.24 -4.35 -3.99
CA PHE A 63 -10.22 -3.68 -2.69
C PHE A 63 -10.46 -4.64 -1.52
N VAL A 64 -10.95 -5.86 -1.76
CA VAL A 64 -11.21 -6.85 -0.69
C VAL A 64 -9.96 -7.12 0.17
N PRO A 65 -8.74 -7.28 -0.39
CA PRO A 65 -7.54 -7.46 0.42
C PRO A 65 -7.22 -6.25 1.32
N VAL A 66 -7.48 -5.03 0.83
CA VAL A 66 -7.33 -3.78 1.60
C VAL A 66 -8.27 -3.79 2.79
N LEU A 67 -9.57 -4.02 2.56
CA LEU A 67 -10.59 -4.06 3.61
C LEU A 67 -10.30 -5.15 4.64
N ARG A 68 -9.89 -6.35 4.20
CA ARG A 68 -9.50 -7.44 5.12
C ARG A 68 -8.32 -7.06 6.01
N ARG A 69 -7.34 -6.32 5.48
CA ARG A 69 -6.21 -5.84 6.30
C ARG A 69 -6.68 -4.83 7.34
N LEU A 70 -7.50 -3.85 6.94
CA LEU A 70 -8.06 -2.87 7.87
C LEU A 70 -8.88 -3.56 8.97
N VAL A 71 -9.78 -4.48 8.62
CA VAL A 71 -10.63 -5.21 9.57
C VAL A 71 -9.79 -6.04 10.55
N ARG A 72 -8.69 -6.65 10.12
CA ARG A 72 -7.77 -7.35 11.04
C ARG A 72 -7.06 -6.41 12.01
N GLU A 73 -6.75 -5.19 11.59
CA GLU A 73 -6.07 -4.20 12.43
C GLU A 73 -7.00 -3.58 13.47
N TYR A 74 -8.19 -3.17 13.03
CA TYR A 74 -9.07 -2.29 13.82
C TYR A 74 -10.38 -2.96 14.27
N GLY A 75 -10.72 -4.12 13.71
CA GLY A 75 -11.95 -4.84 14.05
C GLY A 75 -13.19 -3.97 13.93
N ALA A 76 -14.03 -4.01 14.96
CA ALA A 76 -15.30 -3.27 14.99
C ALA A 76 -15.13 -1.75 15.12
N ALA A 77 -13.94 -1.24 15.48
CA ALA A 77 -13.67 0.20 15.54
C ALA A 77 -13.68 0.88 14.16
N LEU A 78 -13.62 0.12 13.06
CA LEU A 78 -13.78 0.67 11.70
C LEU A 78 -15.19 1.14 11.38
N VAL A 79 -16.18 0.61 12.08
CA VAL A 79 -17.57 0.98 11.88
C VAL A 79 -17.92 2.04 12.91
N PRO A 80 -18.42 3.21 12.50
CA PRO A 80 -18.93 4.20 13.45
C PRO A 80 -19.95 3.54 14.40
N GLY A 81 -19.67 3.56 15.71
CA GLY A 81 -20.51 2.91 16.73
C GLY A 81 -20.23 1.42 17.00
N GLY A 82 -19.23 0.82 16.36
CA GLY A 82 -18.86 -0.61 16.54
C GLY A 82 -17.86 -0.89 17.67
N GLY A 83 -17.30 0.12 18.33
CA GLY A 83 -16.45 -0.09 19.51
C GLY A 83 -17.24 -0.67 20.70
N SER A 84 -16.64 -1.62 21.43
CA SER A 84 -17.26 -2.33 22.55
C SER A 84 -18.03 -1.38 23.49
N ARG A 85 -19.27 -1.76 23.84
CA ARG A 85 -19.86 -1.42 25.13
C ARG A 85 -19.06 -2.09 26.26
#